data_AF-X1BZS6-F1
#
_entry.id   AF-X1BZS6-F1
#
_cell.length_a   1.000
_cell.length_b   1.000
_cell.length_c   1.000
_cell.angle_alpha   90.00
_cell.angle_beta   90.00
_cell.angle_gamma   90.00
#
_symmetry.space_group_name_H-M   'P 1'
#
loop_
_entity.id
_entity.type
_entity.pdbx_description
1 polymer ?
#
loop_
_entity_poly.entity_id
_entity_poly.type
_entity_poly.pdbx_seq_one_letter_code
_entity_poly.pdbx_strand_id
1 'polypeptide(L)'
;MIIQEGHKKFLYNEKDELQKFGNPYMELTFNYDPLTYWGIPDAKYLEDQQLAVNEVRTLQMNTRRASLLRFIYDSNIMTDDEIEKLLTEDVACAIKADGDVDKGVKIFQPYVAPDFDMNVEAIRKDAREISGLSRNQVGEFEGGRRTATESQIVQMASQIRISERKDMVADLLVDIVEKYNQYMFSEYNVQQVEDIIGPDGVRYWVNFTYEQIKSKYAFRVDPESGMPVSSETRKQEAVMVAQYIHNSPLIQMALQPR
;
A
#
# COMPACT_ATOMS: atom_id res chain seq x y z
N MET A 1 25.08 -17.86 -19.06
CA MET A 1 26.32 -17.29 -19.67
C MET A 1 26.44 -15.85 -19.24
N ILE A 2 27.49 -15.49 -18.49
CA ILE A 2 27.69 -14.12 -17.98
C ILE A 2 28.88 -13.49 -18.71
N ILE A 3 28.64 -12.34 -19.34
CA ILE A 3 29.67 -11.55 -20.03
C ILE A 3 30.00 -10.34 -19.15
N GLN A 4 31.27 -10.07 -18.93
CA GLN A 4 31.70 -8.81 -18.33
C GLN A 4 31.71 -7.70 -19.38
N GLU A 5 31.10 -6.57 -19.06
CA GLU A 5 31.13 -5.39 -19.93
C GLU A 5 32.59 -5.00 -20.26
N GLY A 6 32.91 -4.91 -21.54
CA GLY A 6 34.25 -4.55 -22.03
C GLY A 6 35.24 -5.72 -22.26
N HIS A 7 34.90 -6.97 -21.91
CA HIS A 7 35.76 -8.12 -22.16
C HIS A 7 35.08 -9.17 -23.09
N LYS A 8 35.84 -9.67 -24.08
CA LYS A 8 35.39 -10.72 -25.01
C LYS A 8 35.42 -12.14 -24.43
N LYS A 9 35.66 -12.30 -23.13
CA LYS A 9 35.74 -13.59 -22.45
C LYS A 9 34.53 -13.77 -21.54
N PHE A 10 33.93 -14.95 -21.58
CA PHE A 10 32.87 -15.32 -20.65
C PHE A 10 33.47 -15.48 -19.25
N LEU A 11 32.80 -14.89 -18.25
CA LEU A 11 33.16 -15.08 -16.85
C LEU A 11 32.75 -16.48 -16.37
N TYR A 12 31.61 -16.96 -16.87
CA TYR A 12 31.07 -18.27 -16.53
C TYR A 12 30.40 -18.87 -17.77
N ASN A 13 30.94 -20.01 -18.21
CA ASN A 13 30.53 -20.73 -19.41
C ASN A 13 30.24 -22.21 -19.10
N GLU A 14 29.61 -22.45 -17.96
CA GLU A 14 29.03 -23.76 -17.65
C GLU A 14 27.55 -23.74 -17.96
N LYS A 15 26.99 -24.93 -18.20
CA LYS A 15 25.56 -25.10 -18.42
C LYS A 15 24.85 -24.93 -17.08
N ASP A 16 23.95 -23.95 -17.01
CA ASP A 16 23.14 -23.74 -15.83
C ASP A 16 21.99 -24.76 -15.79
N GLU A 17 22.05 -25.67 -14.81
CA GLU A 17 21.02 -26.69 -14.60
C GLU A 17 19.67 -26.07 -14.21
N LEU A 18 19.67 -24.84 -13.67
CA LEU A 18 18.46 -24.08 -13.37
C LEU A 18 17.83 -23.44 -14.62
N GLN A 19 18.48 -23.49 -15.79
CA GLN A 19 17.93 -22.95 -17.03
C GLN A 19 17.34 -24.04 -17.96
N LYS A 20 17.18 -25.27 -17.47
CA LYS A 20 16.62 -26.41 -18.25
C LYS A 20 15.23 -26.14 -18.81
N PHE A 21 14.37 -25.45 -18.06
CA PHE A 21 12.96 -25.21 -18.40
C PHE A 21 12.66 -23.72 -18.65
N GLY A 22 13.63 -23.01 -19.24
CA GLY A 22 13.52 -21.58 -19.52
C GLY A 22 14.14 -20.71 -18.41
N ASN A 23 13.67 -19.47 -18.29
CA ASN A 23 14.24 -18.50 -17.36
C ASN A 23 13.89 -18.86 -15.91
N PRO A 24 14.84 -19.04 -14.97
CA PRO A 24 14.54 -19.38 -13.57
C PRO A 24 13.81 -18.25 -12.81
N TYR A 25 13.86 -17.03 -13.33
CA TYR A 25 13.22 -15.87 -12.70
C TYR A 25 11.77 -15.75 -13.13
N MET A 26 10.91 -15.42 -12.16
CA MET A 26 9.52 -15.06 -12.37
C MET A 26 9.36 -13.57 -12.05
N GLU A 27 8.66 -12.85 -12.91
CA GLU A 27 8.49 -11.41 -12.81
C GLU A 27 7.11 -11.07 -12.25
N LEU A 28 7.07 -10.18 -11.27
CA LEU A 28 5.83 -9.61 -10.75
C LEU A 28 5.78 -8.12 -11.10
N THR A 29 4.90 -7.77 -12.01
CA THR A 29 4.69 -6.38 -12.46
C THR A 29 3.21 -6.02 -12.33
N PHE A 30 2.88 -5.14 -11.38
CA PHE A 30 1.49 -4.73 -11.13
C PHE A 30 0.93 -3.81 -12.21
N ASN A 31 1.74 -2.85 -12.69
CA ASN A 31 1.32 -1.87 -13.69
C ASN A 31 2.11 -2.10 -14.98
N TYR A 32 1.58 -2.94 -15.85
CA TYR A 32 2.24 -3.29 -17.11
C TYR A 32 2.23 -2.12 -18.12
N ASP A 33 3.38 -1.84 -18.72
CA ASP A 33 3.51 -0.92 -19.85
C ASP A 33 3.97 -1.71 -21.08
N PRO A 34 3.27 -1.66 -22.23
CA PRO A 34 3.68 -2.38 -23.43
C PRO A 34 5.00 -1.86 -24.05
N LEU A 35 5.46 -0.65 -23.69
CA LEU A 35 6.65 -0.02 -24.27
C LEU A 35 7.93 -0.29 -23.49
N THR A 36 7.83 -0.50 -22.18
CA THR A 36 8.98 -0.71 -21.29
C THR A 36 8.88 -2.03 -20.56
N TYR A 37 10.03 -2.66 -20.37
CA TYR A 37 10.12 -3.90 -19.58
C TYR A 37 9.66 -3.70 -18.13
N TRP A 38 10.00 -2.56 -17.53
CA TRP A 38 9.63 -2.26 -16.15
C TRP A 38 8.23 -1.64 -16.09
N GLY A 39 7.42 -2.09 -15.14
CA GLY A 39 6.16 -1.43 -14.83
C GLY A 39 6.34 -0.07 -14.17
N ILE A 40 5.35 0.80 -14.34
CA ILE A 40 5.35 2.14 -13.74
C ILE A 40 5.04 1.99 -12.24
N PRO A 41 5.91 2.45 -11.33
CA PRO A 41 5.65 2.33 -9.90
C PRO A 41 4.49 3.25 -9.49
N ASP A 42 3.66 2.79 -8.55
CA ASP A 42 2.52 3.58 -8.04
C ASP A 42 2.95 4.95 -7.51
N ALA A 43 4.15 5.04 -6.93
CA ALA A 43 4.73 6.29 -6.44
C ALA A 43 4.92 7.34 -7.54
N LYS A 44 5.13 6.93 -8.79
CA LYS A 44 5.29 7.85 -9.92
C LYS A 44 3.99 8.61 -10.22
N TYR A 45 2.85 7.96 -10.05
CA TYR A 45 1.54 8.61 -10.20
C TYR A 45 1.25 9.64 -9.10
N LEU A 46 1.86 9.49 -7.92
CA LEU A 46 1.67 10.38 -6.78
C LEU A 46 2.71 11.49 -6.68
N GLU A 47 3.80 11.40 -7.44
CA GLU A 47 4.94 12.31 -7.35
C GLU A 47 4.53 13.76 -7.60
N ASP A 48 3.80 14.02 -8.68
CA ASP A 48 3.38 15.38 -9.05
C ASP A 48 2.52 16.03 -7.96
N GLN A 49 1.61 15.25 -7.36
CA GLN A 49 0.75 15.72 -6.27
C GLN A 49 1.57 16.01 -5.02
N GLN A 50 2.55 15.15 -4.69
CA GLN A 50 3.42 15.37 -3.54
C GLN A 50 4.31 16.61 -3.71
N LEU A 51 4.82 16.86 -4.92
CA LEU A 51 5.58 18.07 -5.24
C LEU A 51 4.71 19.33 -5.10
N ALA A 52 3.47 19.30 -5.60
CA ALA A 52 2.53 20.40 -5.44
C ALA A 52 2.22 20.71 -3.97
N VAL A 53 2.02 19.68 -3.12
CA VAL A 53 1.84 19.88 -1.67
C VAL A 53 3.08 20.54 -1.04
N ASN A 54 4.28 20.10 -1.44
CA ASN A 54 5.52 20.67 -0.92
C ASN A 54 5.69 22.14 -1.32
N GLU A 55 5.32 22.49 -2.56
CA GLU A 55 5.32 23.87 -3.04
C GLU A 55 4.35 24.75 -2.24
N VAL A 56 3.09 24.32 -2.08
CA VAL A 56 2.08 25.07 -1.32
C VAL A 56 2.52 25.30 0.13
N ARG A 57 3.11 24.28 0.78
CA ARG A 57 3.67 24.43 2.13
C ARG A 57 4.83 25.42 2.19
N THR A 58 5.67 25.44 1.16
CA THR A 58 6.78 26.39 1.05
C THR A 58 6.23 27.82 0.88
N LEU A 59 5.21 28.00 0.05
CA LEU A 59 4.52 29.29 -0.12
C LEU A 59 3.84 29.74 1.17
N GLN A 60 3.20 28.84 1.92
CA GLN A 60 2.58 29.13 3.22
C GLN A 60 3.64 29.59 4.24
N MET A 61 4.79 28.91 4.29
CA MET A 61 5.92 29.32 5.14
C MET A 61 6.44 30.71 4.75
N ASN A 62 6.63 30.96 3.45
CA ASN A 62 7.13 32.24 2.95
C ASN A 62 6.12 33.36 3.20
N THR A 63 4.84 33.09 3.03
CA THR A 63 3.77 34.04 3.34
C THR A 63 3.79 34.38 4.82
N ARG A 64 3.84 33.37 5.71
CA ARG A 64 3.95 33.60 7.16
C ARG A 64 5.18 34.43 7.54
N ARG A 65 6.32 34.23 6.88
CA ARG A 65 7.53 35.05 7.07
C ARG A 65 7.37 36.47 6.54
N ALA A 66 6.71 36.63 5.38
CA ALA A 66 6.40 37.93 4.81
C ALA A 66 5.33 38.68 5.61
N SER A 67 4.49 37.96 6.36
CA SER A 67 3.46 38.51 7.24
C SER A 67 3.98 39.24 8.46
N LEU A 68 5.30 39.21 8.72
CA LEU A 68 5.90 40.00 9.78
C LEU A 68 5.61 41.49 9.54
N LEU A 69 4.99 42.13 10.53
CA LEU A 69 4.61 43.53 10.47
C LEU A 69 5.86 44.39 10.30
N ARG A 70 5.91 45.14 9.20
CA ARG A 70 6.96 46.12 8.94
C ARG A 70 6.39 47.50 9.16
N PHE A 71 7.06 48.27 10.00
CA PHE A 71 6.73 49.66 10.28
C PHE A 71 7.65 50.55 9.44
N ILE A 72 7.05 51.48 8.71
CA ILE A 72 7.78 52.61 8.13
C ILE A 72 7.45 53.80 9.02
N TYR A 73 8.48 54.39 9.62
CA TYR A 73 8.38 55.57 10.47
C TYR A 73 9.18 56.73 9.88
N ASP A 74 8.75 57.96 10.17
CA ASP A 74 9.49 59.17 9.80
C ASP A 74 10.56 59.48 10.87
N SER A 75 11.83 59.53 10.45
CA SER A 75 12.99 59.80 11.30
C SER A 75 13.00 61.22 11.90
N ASN A 76 12.15 62.13 11.40
CA ASN A 76 12.02 63.47 11.97
C ASN A 76 11.00 63.55 13.11
N ILE A 77 10.12 62.54 13.22
CA ILE A 77 8.99 62.54 14.17
C ILE A 77 9.23 61.56 15.32
N MET A 78 9.95 60.45 15.08
CA MET A 78 10.26 59.45 16.10
C MET A 78 11.76 59.29 16.28
N THR A 79 12.19 59.15 17.54
CA THR A 79 13.58 58.83 17.92
C THR A 79 13.80 57.31 18.09
N ASP A 80 15.03 56.84 17.86
CA ASP A 80 15.39 55.40 17.92
C ASP A 80 14.97 54.72 19.26
N ASP A 81 15.07 55.45 20.38
CA ASP A 81 14.65 54.99 21.72
C ASP A 81 13.13 54.78 21.86
N GLU A 82 12.31 55.49 21.07
CA GLU A 82 10.85 55.35 21.07
C GLU A 82 10.40 54.17 20.20
N ILE A 83 11.20 53.80 19.21
CA ILE A 83 10.98 52.65 18.34
C ILE A 83 11.32 51.34 19.07
N GLU A 84 12.35 51.33 19.90
CA GLU A 84 12.65 50.15 20.74
C GLU A 84 11.51 49.84 21.72
N LYS A 85 10.86 50.89 22.26
CA LYS A 85 9.64 50.76 23.08
C LYS A 85 8.42 50.29 22.29
N LEU A 86 8.33 50.58 21.00
CA LEU A 86 7.28 50.04 20.10
C LEU A 86 7.45 48.55 19.81
N LEU A 87 8.69 48.08 19.80
CA LEU A 87 9.05 46.69 19.45
C LEU A 87 9.03 45.74 20.65
N THR A 88 8.88 46.26 21.87
CA THR A 88 8.83 45.44 23.10
C THR A 88 7.42 44.86 23.30
N GLU A 89 7.31 43.59 23.68
CA GLU A 89 6.06 42.80 23.76
C GLU A 89 5.05 43.25 24.85
N ASP A 90 5.24 44.40 25.51
CA ASP A 90 4.32 44.90 26.51
C ASP A 90 3.14 45.65 25.87
N VAL A 91 1.93 45.12 26.13
CA VAL A 91 0.67 45.34 25.39
C VAL A 91 0.07 46.76 25.53
N ALA A 92 0.81 47.74 26.05
CA ALA A 92 0.35 49.14 26.10
C ALA A 92 1.52 50.13 26.04
N CYS A 93 1.92 50.51 24.82
CA CYS A 93 2.87 51.58 24.59
C CYS A 93 2.12 52.83 24.10
N ALA A 94 2.00 53.85 24.94
CA ALA A 94 1.43 55.15 24.57
C ALA A 94 2.55 56.10 24.17
N ILE A 95 2.57 56.50 22.90
CA ILE A 95 3.59 57.40 22.35
C ILE A 95 2.99 58.77 22.12
N LYS A 96 3.68 59.80 22.58
CA LYS A 96 3.30 61.18 22.38
C LYS A 96 3.79 61.63 21.00
N ALA A 97 2.90 61.67 20.02
CA ALA A 97 3.16 62.29 18.72
C ALA A 97 2.70 63.75 18.75
N ASP A 98 3.58 64.69 18.39
CA ASP A 98 3.20 66.07 18.07
C ASP A 98 3.02 66.18 16.56
N GLY A 99 1.76 66.17 16.08
CA GLY A 99 1.41 66.21 14.65
C GLY A 99 0.31 65.25 14.23
N ASP A 100 0.05 65.18 12.92
CA ASP A 100 -0.97 64.31 12.30
C ASP A 100 -0.49 62.84 12.33
N VAL A 101 -1.01 62.08 13.30
CA VAL A 101 -0.54 60.72 13.66
C VAL A 101 -0.63 59.73 12.50
N ASP A 102 -1.59 59.92 11.58
CA ASP A 102 -1.79 59.09 10.39
C ASP A 102 -0.64 59.19 9.36
N LYS A 103 0.20 60.24 9.44
CA LYS A 103 1.36 60.41 8.55
C LYS A 103 2.66 59.86 9.11
N GLY A 104 2.75 59.66 10.43
CA GLY A 104 4.01 59.33 11.12
C GLY A 104 4.38 57.85 11.04
N VAL A 105 3.41 56.95 11.06
CA VAL A 105 3.64 55.49 11.01
C VAL A 105 2.65 54.84 10.07
N LYS A 106 3.15 54.24 8.97
CA LYS A 106 2.32 53.46 8.05
C LYS A 106 2.51 51.98 8.33
N ILE A 107 1.45 51.31 8.77
CA ILE A 107 1.42 49.86 8.93
C ILE A 107 1.27 49.23 7.55
N PHE A 108 2.22 48.39 7.15
CA PHE A 108 2.02 47.50 6.01
C PHE A 108 1.25 46.27 6.49
N GLN A 109 0.01 46.11 6.04
CA GLN A 109 -0.75 44.88 6.27
C GLN A 109 -0.52 43.92 5.09
N PRO A 110 0.35 42.92 5.22
CA PRO A 110 0.52 41.92 4.19
C PRO A 110 -0.77 41.09 4.06
N TYR A 111 -1.35 41.06 2.86
CA TYR A 111 -2.49 40.21 2.56
C TYR A 111 -2.07 38.74 2.60
N VAL A 112 -2.63 37.99 3.55
CA VAL A 112 -2.47 36.54 3.63
C VAL A 112 -3.67 35.91 2.97
N ALA A 113 -3.47 35.23 1.84
CA ALA A 113 -4.53 34.45 1.21
C ALA A 113 -4.93 33.29 2.14
N PRO A 114 -6.21 33.15 2.52
CA PRO A 114 -6.67 32.10 3.43
C PRO A 114 -6.78 30.71 2.77
N ASP A 115 -6.35 30.58 1.51
CA ASP A 115 -6.71 29.46 0.63
C ASP A 115 -5.67 28.32 0.60
N PHE A 116 -4.55 28.43 1.32
CA PHE A 116 -3.48 27.42 1.25
C PHE A 116 -3.92 26.05 1.78
N ASP A 117 -4.71 26.02 2.86
CA ASP A 117 -5.16 24.76 3.45
C ASP A 117 -6.22 24.08 2.56
N MET A 118 -7.13 24.85 1.96
CA MET A 118 -8.13 24.34 1.01
C MET A 118 -7.47 23.75 -0.24
N ASN A 119 -6.42 24.40 -0.76
CA ASN A 119 -5.63 23.89 -1.89
C ASN A 119 -4.89 22.58 -1.54
N VAL A 120 -4.31 22.47 -0.34
CA VAL A 120 -3.68 21.22 0.13
C VAL A 120 -4.71 20.09 0.24
N GLU A 121 -5.91 20.38 0.73
CA GLU A 121 -6.98 19.39 0.80
C GLU A 121 -7.47 18.93 -0.58
N ALA A 122 -7.57 19.84 -1.55
CA ALA A 122 -7.90 19.53 -2.93
C ALA A 122 -6.85 18.60 -3.56
N ILE A 123 -5.56 18.96 -3.47
CA ILE A 123 -4.46 18.14 -3.98
C ILE A 123 -4.41 16.76 -3.31
N ARG A 124 -4.67 16.68 -2.00
CA ARG A 124 -4.78 15.40 -1.28
C ARG A 124 -5.98 14.57 -1.73
N LYS A 125 -7.09 15.20 -2.09
CA LYS A 125 -8.26 14.51 -2.64
C LYS A 125 -7.90 13.89 -3.99
N ASP A 126 -7.22 14.64 -4.85
CA ASP A 126 -6.77 14.14 -6.16
C ASP A 126 -5.79 12.97 -6.01
N ALA A 127 -4.83 13.07 -5.09
CA ALA A 127 -3.91 11.98 -4.77
C ALA A 127 -4.62 10.69 -4.30
N ARG A 128 -5.68 10.83 -3.49
CA ARG A 128 -6.51 9.68 -3.06
C ARG A 128 -7.30 9.07 -4.22
N GLU A 129 -7.84 9.91 -5.09
CA GLU A 129 -8.57 9.47 -6.29
C GLU A 129 -7.65 8.71 -7.25
N ILE A 130 -6.43 9.21 -7.49
CA ILE A 130 -5.39 8.53 -8.28
C ILE A 130 -5.02 7.19 -7.64
N SER A 131 -4.81 7.16 -6.32
CA SER A 131 -4.51 5.91 -5.60
C SER A 131 -5.72 4.96 -5.52
N GLY A 132 -6.92 5.38 -5.94
CA GLY A 132 -8.15 4.60 -5.86
C GLY A 132 -8.62 4.32 -4.43
N LEU A 133 -8.03 4.99 -3.42
CA LEU A 133 -8.33 4.83 -2.01
C LEU A 133 -9.46 5.78 -1.59
N SER A 134 -10.57 5.21 -1.13
CA SER A 134 -11.69 6.01 -0.58
C SER A 134 -11.37 6.49 0.83
N ARG A 135 -11.92 7.64 1.25
CA ARG A 135 -11.75 8.17 2.63
C ARG A 135 -12.15 7.16 3.71
N ASN A 136 -13.18 6.35 3.42
CA ASN A 136 -13.62 5.26 4.30
C ASN A 136 -12.55 4.17 4.49
N GLN A 137 -11.68 3.94 3.51
CA GLN A 137 -10.63 2.90 3.59
C GLN A 137 -9.42 3.36 4.39
N VAL A 138 -9.21 4.67 4.49
CA VAL A 138 -8.14 5.29 5.31
C VAL A 138 -8.54 5.36 6.79
N GLY A 139 -9.78 4.97 7.14
CA GLY A 139 -10.30 5.00 8.51
C GLY A 139 -10.84 6.37 8.93
N GLU A 140 -10.83 7.36 8.04
CA GLU A 140 -11.54 8.63 8.23
C GLU A 140 -13.02 8.41 7.91
N PHE A 141 -13.77 7.90 8.88
CA PHE A 141 -15.23 7.94 8.82
C PHE A 141 -15.68 9.39 8.94
N GLU A 142 -16.10 9.96 7.81
CA GLU A 142 -16.74 11.27 7.77
C GLU A 142 -18.01 11.21 8.63
N GLY A 143 -18.08 12.05 9.66
CA GLY A 143 -19.20 12.09 10.60
C GLY A 143 -20.50 12.47 9.91
N GLY A 144 -21.23 11.48 9.41
CA GLY A 144 -22.48 11.63 8.69
C GLY A 144 -23.22 10.30 8.62
N ARG A 145 -24.55 10.38 8.49
CA ARG A 145 -25.47 9.23 8.48
C ARG A 145 -25.40 8.48 7.14
N ARG A 146 -24.24 7.92 6.78
CA ARG A 146 -24.14 6.96 5.66
C ARG A 146 -24.71 5.62 6.09
N THR A 147 -25.49 5.00 5.22
CA THR A 147 -26.13 3.72 5.53
C THR A 147 -25.09 2.60 5.50
N ALA A 148 -25.22 1.60 6.37
CA ALA A 148 -24.27 0.48 6.45
C ALA A 148 -24.05 -0.20 5.08
N THR A 149 -25.08 -0.21 4.24
CA THR A 149 -25.05 -0.75 2.88
C THR A 149 -24.16 0.05 1.92
N GLU A 150 -24.17 1.38 1.99
CA GLU A 150 -23.28 2.22 1.15
C GLU A 150 -21.81 1.99 1.52
N SER A 151 -21.51 1.87 2.82
CA SER A 151 -20.16 1.54 3.29
C SER A 151 -19.71 0.15 2.81
N GLN A 152 -20.61 -0.83 2.80
CA GLN A 152 -20.32 -2.18 2.26
C GLN A 152 -20.08 -2.16 0.76
N ILE A 153 -20.87 -1.42 -0.03
CA ILE A 153 -20.68 -1.29 -1.48
C ILE A 153 -19.30 -0.67 -1.79
N VAL A 154 -18.91 0.37 -1.05
CA VAL A 154 -17.58 1.01 -1.19
C VAL A 154 -16.44 0.06 -0.82
N GLN A 155 -16.62 -0.78 0.20
CA GLN A 155 -15.64 -1.81 0.56
C GLN A 155 -15.53 -2.90 -0.51
N MET A 156 -16.65 -3.38 -1.05
CA MET A 156 -16.65 -4.36 -2.14
C MET A 156 -15.95 -3.82 -3.40
N ALA A 157 -16.22 -2.57 -3.78
CA ALA A 157 -15.52 -1.92 -4.91
C ALA A 157 -14.01 -1.81 -4.69
N SER A 158 -13.57 -1.61 -3.44
CA SER A 158 -12.15 -1.66 -3.08
C SER A 158 -11.54 -3.04 -3.24
N GLN A 159 -12.28 -4.05 -2.80
CA GLN A 159 -11.82 -5.43 -2.81
C GLN A 159 -11.60 -5.92 -4.23
N ILE A 160 -12.44 -5.52 -5.19
CA ILE A 160 -12.26 -5.85 -6.62
C ILE A 160 -10.90 -5.35 -7.14
N ARG A 161 -10.52 -4.10 -6.85
CA ARG A 161 -9.20 -3.55 -7.26
C ARG A 161 -8.02 -4.25 -6.60
N ILE A 162 -8.16 -4.61 -5.32
CA ILE A 162 -7.14 -5.39 -4.62
C ILE A 162 -7.11 -6.83 -5.15
N SER A 163 -8.26 -7.38 -5.59
CA SER A 163 -8.38 -8.72 -6.15
C SER A 163 -7.52 -8.89 -7.38
N GLU A 164 -7.50 -7.92 -8.30
CA GLU A 164 -6.66 -8.00 -9.49
C GLU A 164 -5.17 -8.13 -9.14
N ARG A 165 -4.69 -7.33 -8.18
CA ARG A 165 -3.31 -7.44 -7.68
C ARG A 165 -3.05 -8.76 -6.94
N LYS A 166 -4.06 -9.30 -6.24
CA LYS A 166 -3.98 -10.61 -5.59
C LYS A 166 -3.91 -11.73 -6.61
N ASP A 167 -4.69 -11.65 -7.67
CA ASP A 167 -4.73 -12.64 -8.75
C ASP A 167 -3.37 -12.67 -9.47
N MET A 168 -2.76 -11.51 -9.75
CA MET A 168 -1.39 -11.45 -10.29
C MET A 168 -0.36 -12.14 -9.39
N VAL A 169 -0.49 -12.03 -8.06
CA VAL A 169 0.40 -12.73 -7.12
C VAL A 169 0.08 -14.23 -7.09
N ALA A 170 -1.19 -14.61 -7.17
CA ALA A 170 -1.61 -16.01 -7.23
C ALA A 170 -1.06 -16.69 -8.49
N ASP A 171 -1.17 -16.04 -9.66
CA ASP A 171 -0.64 -16.51 -10.93
C ASP A 171 0.89 -16.69 -10.86
N LEU A 172 1.61 -15.72 -10.31
CA LEU A 172 3.05 -15.83 -10.07
C LEU A 172 3.40 -17.05 -9.22
N LEU A 173 2.65 -17.29 -8.14
CA LEU A 173 2.89 -18.43 -7.25
C LEU A 173 2.57 -19.76 -7.94
N VAL A 174 1.50 -19.82 -8.74
CA VAL A 174 1.17 -21.00 -9.56
C VAL A 174 2.32 -21.30 -10.52
N ASP A 175 2.81 -20.30 -11.24
CA ASP A 175 3.92 -20.47 -12.17
C ASP A 175 5.20 -20.96 -11.46
N ILE A 176 5.49 -20.43 -10.27
CA ILE A 176 6.61 -20.88 -9.44
C ILE A 176 6.46 -22.38 -9.09
N VAL A 177 5.28 -22.78 -8.60
CA VAL A 177 5.02 -24.17 -8.21
C VAL A 177 5.07 -25.10 -9.42
N GLU A 178 4.48 -24.72 -10.55
CA GLU A 178 4.55 -25.49 -11.79
C GLU A 178 6.00 -25.71 -12.24
N LYS A 179 6.82 -24.66 -12.18
CA LYS A 179 8.22 -24.73 -12.55
C LYS A 179 9.03 -25.62 -11.61
N TYR A 180 8.84 -25.48 -10.30
CA TYR A 180 9.48 -26.36 -9.32
C TYR A 180 9.08 -27.82 -9.52
N ASN A 181 7.81 -28.08 -9.84
CA ASN A 181 7.33 -29.42 -10.12
C ASN A 181 8.04 -30.03 -11.35
N GLN A 182 8.27 -29.24 -12.39
CA GLN A 182 9.06 -29.67 -13.56
C GLN A 182 10.51 -30.02 -13.20
N TYR A 183 11.17 -29.20 -12.37
CA TYR A 183 12.51 -29.52 -11.87
C TYR A 183 12.52 -30.79 -11.02
N MET A 184 11.55 -30.94 -10.12
CA MET A 184 11.41 -32.13 -9.28
C MET A 184 11.29 -33.38 -10.17
N PHE A 185 10.37 -33.40 -11.14
CA PHE A 185 10.23 -34.52 -12.07
C PHE A 185 11.44 -34.77 -12.98
N SER A 186 12.36 -33.82 -13.13
CA SER A 186 13.56 -34.01 -13.93
C SER A 186 14.67 -34.75 -13.19
N GLU A 187 14.70 -34.67 -11.87
CA GLU A 187 15.75 -35.28 -11.02
C GLU A 187 15.24 -36.46 -10.19
N TYR A 188 13.91 -36.67 -10.10
CA TYR A 188 13.33 -37.69 -9.24
C TYR A 188 13.25 -39.07 -9.91
N ASN A 189 14.22 -39.95 -9.61
CA ASN A 189 14.33 -41.30 -10.18
C ASN A 189 14.07 -42.45 -9.18
N VAL A 190 13.55 -42.16 -7.98
CA VAL A 190 13.35 -43.18 -6.94
C VAL A 190 12.02 -43.91 -7.17
N GLN A 191 12.01 -45.26 -7.09
CA GLN A 191 10.76 -46.03 -7.09
C GLN A 191 10.11 -45.94 -5.70
N GLN A 192 8.83 -45.56 -5.66
CA GLN A 192 8.04 -45.55 -4.43
C GLN A 192 6.92 -46.58 -4.50
N VAL A 193 6.57 -47.12 -3.32
CA VAL A 193 5.51 -48.11 -3.13
C VAL A 193 4.48 -47.48 -2.20
N GLU A 194 3.25 -47.33 -2.68
CA GLU A 194 2.17 -46.69 -1.93
C GLU A 194 0.92 -47.57 -1.90
N ASP A 195 0.18 -47.51 -0.78
CA ASP A 195 -1.04 -48.28 -0.55
C ASP A 195 -2.23 -47.50 -1.14
N ILE A 196 -2.72 -47.95 -2.30
CA ILE A 196 -3.86 -47.33 -2.99
C ILE A 196 -5.10 -48.21 -2.79
N ILE A 197 -6.21 -47.59 -2.38
CA ILE A 197 -7.51 -48.26 -2.31
C ILE A 197 -8.09 -48.29 -3.72
N GLY A 198 -8.22 -49.49 -4.29
CA GLY A 198 -8.82 -49.67 -5.60
C GLY A 198 -10.33 -49.42 -5.61
N PRO A 199 -10.96 -49.35 -6.79
CA PRO A 199 -12.42 -49.18 -6.94
C PRO A 199 -13.25 -50.21 -6.18
N ASP A 200 -12.67 -51.40 -5.97
CA ASP A 200 -13.29 -52.53 -5.28
C ASP A 200 -13.12 -52.47 -3.75
N GLY A 201 -12.51 -51.41 -3.20
CA GLY A 201 -12.25 -51.27 -1.77
C GLY A 201 -11.09 -52.12 -1.23
N VAL A 202 -10.41 -52.87 -2.11
CA VAL A 202 -9.22 -53.68 -1.78
C VAL A 202 -7.96 -52.82 -1.93
N ARG A 203 -7.02 -53.01 -1.00
CA ARG A 203 -5.72 -52.33 -0.97
C ARG A 203 -4.75 -52.97 -1.96
N TYR A 204 -4.23 -52.16 -2.87
CA TYR A 204 -3.20 -52.57 -3.83
C TYR A 204 -1.89 -51.86 -3.52
N TRP A 205 -0.82 -52.64 -3.42
CA TRP A 205 0.54 -52.12 -3.38
C TRP A 205 0.98 -51.84 -4.80
N VAL A 206 0.87 -50.57 -5.21
CA VAL A 206 1.25 -50.15 -6.54
C VAL A 206 2.66 -49.59 -6.48
N ASN A 207 3.58 -50.25 -7.18
CA ASN A 207 4.90 -49.71 -7.46
C ASN A 207 4.75 -48.79 -8.68
N PHE A 208 4.98 -47.50 -8.49
CA PHE A 208 5.00 -46.56 -9.60
C PHE A 208 6.38 -45.93 -9.76
N THR A 209 6.70 -45.62 -11.01
CA THR A 209 7.85 -44.80 -11.37
C THR A 209 7.36 -43.37 -11.61
N TYR A 210 8.17 -42.37 -11.29
CA TYR A 210 7.76 -40.96 -11.40
C TYR A 210 7.47 -40.54 -12.84
N GLU A 211 8.08 -41.19 -13.84
CA GLU A 211 7.74 -40.99 -15.25
C GLU A 211 6.27 -41.31 -15.57
N GLN A 212 5.65 -42.25 -14.84
CA GLN A 212 4.24 -42.64 -15.03
C GLN A 212 3.26 -41.62 -14.45
N ILE A 213 3.72 -40.79 -13.51
CA ILE A 213 2.92 -39.78 -12.83
C ILE A 213 3.19 -38.37 -13.40
N LYS A 214 4.25 -38.23 -14.20
CA LYS A 214 4.62 -36.99 -14.88
C LYS A 214 3.45 -36.46 -15.71
N SER A 215 2.79 -35.44 -15.17
CA SER A 215 1.65 -34.77 -15.80
C SER A 215 1.69 -33.28 -15.49
N LYS A 216 0.86 -32.51 -16.22
CA LYS A 216 0.57 -31.12 -15.87
C LYS A 216 -0.50 -31.13 -14.78
N TYR A 217 -0.14 -30.63 -13.61
CA TYR A 217 -1.05 -30.49 -12.49
C TYR A 217 -1.66 -29.11 -12.51
N ALA A 218 -2.97 -29.04 -12.29
CA ALA A 218 -3.64 -27.78 -12.05
C ALA A 218 -3.43 -27.40 -10.59
N PHE A 219 -2.64 -26.36 -10.34
CA PHE A 219 -2.48 -25.80 -9.00
C PHE A 219 -3.48 -24.67 -8.81
N ARG A 220 -4.09 -24.63 -7.62
CA ARG A 220 -4.83 -23.47 -7.14
C ARG A 220 -4.13 -22.98 -5.89
N VAL A 221 -3.65 -21.75 -5.92
CA VAL A 221 -2.98 -21.11 -4.79
C VAL A 221 -3.87 -19.99 -4.29
N ASP A 222 -4.27 -20.06 -3.02
CA ASP A 222 -4.97 -18.96 -2.35
C ASP A 222 -3.93 -18.13 -1.57
N PRO A 223 -3.55 -16.93 -2.05
CA PRO A 223 -2.49 -16.12 -1.45
C PRO A 223 -2.83 -15.62 -0.04
N GLU A 224 -4.12 -15.59 0.33
CA GLU A 224 -4.56 -15.18 1.67
C GLU A 224 -4.31 -16.23 2.76
N SER A 225 -4.08 -17.50 2.39
CA SER A 225 -3.86 -18.58 3.38
C SER A 225 -2.61 -18.37 4.24
N GLY A 226 -1.66 -17.56 3.77
CA GLY A 226 -0.45 -17.20 4.52
C GLY A 226 -0.62 -16.02 5.49
N MET A 227 -1.76 -15.33 5.47
CA MET A 227 -1.97 -14.19 6.37
C MET A 227 -2.18 -14.67 7.82
N PRO A 228 -1.52 -14.03 8.81
CA PRO A 228 -1.68 -14.43 10.20
C PRO A 228 -3.13 -14.21 10.64
N VAL A 229 -3.85 -15.29 10.88
CA VAL A 229 -5.22 -15.23 11.39
C VAL A 229 -5.20 -14.64 12.80
N SER A 230 -5.95 -13.54 12.98
CA SER A 230 -6.08 -12.87 14.26
C SER A 230 -6.58 -13.84 15.33
N SER A 231 -6.22 -13.61 16.60
CA SER A 231 -6.71 -14.44 17.71
C SER A 231 -8.24 -14.38 17.84
N GLU A 232 -8.86 -13.28 17.41
CA GLU A 232 -10.29 -13.07 17.42
C GLU A 232 -11.00 -13.89 16.34
N THR A 233 -10.48 -13.86 15.11
CA THR A 233 -11.00 -14.69 14.00
C THR A 233 -10.89 -16.18 14.33
N ARG A 234 -9.76 -16.62 14.89
CA ARG A 234 -9.60 -18.00 15.37
C ARG A 234 -10.62 -18.41 16.43
N LYS A 235 -10.97 -17.50 17.35
CA LYS A 235 -12.00 -17.75 18.37
C LYS A 235 -13.40 -17.86 17.73
N GLN A 236 -13.71 -16.99 16.77
CA GLN A 236 -14.99 -17.03 16.06
C GLN A 236 -15.14 -18.33 15.25
N GLU A 237 -14.11 -18.72 14.51
CA GLU A 237 -14.07 -20.01 13.80
C GLU A 237 -14.21 -21.19 14.75
N ALA A 238 -13.49 -21.18 15.87
CA ALA A 238 -13.60 -22.24 16.88
C ALA A 238 -15.03 -22.33 17.47
N VAL A 239 -15.70 -21.18 17.69
CA VAL A 239 -17.10 -21.15 18.15
C VAL A 239 -18.04 -21.69 17.06
N MET A 240 -17.85 -21.32 15.79
CA MET A 240 -18.65 -21.85 14.68
C MET A 240 -18.47 -23.35 14.52
N VAL A 241 -17.23 -23.85 14.59
CA VAL A 241 -16.93 -25.28 14.55
C VAL A 241 -17.55 -25.99 15.75
N ALA A 242 -17.45 -25.42 16.96
CA ALA A 242 -18.08 -25.99 18.15
C ALA A 242 -19.61 -26.05 18.04
N GLN A 243 -20.24 -25.01 17.48
CA GLN A 243 -21.69 -25.00 17.20
C GLN A 243 -22.08 -26.05 16.15
N TYR A 244 -21.29 -26.19 15.09
CA TYR A 244 -21.51 -27.21 14.06
C TYR A 244 -21.37 -28.63 14.61
N ILE A 245 -20.34 -28.87 15.43
CA ILE A 245 -20.10 -30.14 16.13
C ILE A 245 -21.26 -30.45 17.10
N HIS A 246 -21.70 -29.47 17.89
CA HIS A 246 -22.85 -29.62 18.78
C HIS A 246 -24.17 -29.94 18.04
N ASN A 247 -24.33 -29.39 16.84
CA ASN A 247 -25.51 -29.60 16.01
C ASN A 247 -25.40 -30.82 15.08
N SER A 248 -24.25 -31.53 15.08
CA SER A 248 -24.06 -32.72 14.27
C SER A 248 -24.92 -33.89 14.80
N PRO A 249 -25.75 -34.52 13.95
CA PRO A 249 -26.63 -35.63 14.36
C PRO A 249 -25.90 -36.78 15.04
N LEU A 250 -24.66 -37.07 14.60
CA LEU A 250 -23.82 -38.13 15.16
C LEU A 250 -23.42 -37.88 16.62
N ILE A 251 -23.22 -36.61 16.98
CA ILE A 251 -22.80 -36.22 18.33
C ILE A 251 -24.00 -36.09 19.27
N GLN A 252 -25.15 -35.64 18.76
CA GLN A 252 -26.41 -35.66 19.52
C GLN A 252 -26.88 -37.07 19.85
N MET A 253 -26.69 -38.03 18.93
CA MET A 253 -26.94 -39.46 19.20
C MET A 253 -25.97 -40.04 20.25
N ALA A 254 -24.72 -39.57 20.29
CA ALA A 254 -23.73 -40.00 21.29
C ALA A 254 -23.93 -39.34 22.67
N LEU A 255 -24.56 -38.17 22.72
CA LEU A 255 -24.85 -37.40 23.95
C LEU A 255 -26.21 -37.69 24.59
N GLN A 256 -27.08 -38.48 23.93
CA GLN A 256 -28.30 -38.96 24.59
C GLN A 256 -27.92 -39.98 25.69
N PRO A 257 -28.25 -39.71 26.97
CA PRO A 257 -28.05 -40.71 28.02
C PRO A 257 -28.97 -41.90 27.72
N ARG A 258 -28.41 -43.11 27.81
CA ARG A 258 -29.20 -44.35 27.82
C ARG A 258 -30.21 -44.34 28.97
#